data_AF-A0A453KHM5-F1
#
_entry.id   AF-A0A453KHM5-F1
#
_cell.length_a   1.000
_cell.length_b   1.000
_cell.length_c   1.000
_cell.angle_alpha   90.00
_cell.angle_beta   90.00
_cell.angle_gamma   90.00
#
_symmetry.space_group_name_H-M   'P 1'
#
loop_
_entity.id
_entity.type
_entity.pdbx_description
1 polymer ?
#
loop_
_entity_poly.entity_id
_entity_poly.type
_entity_poly.pdbx_seq_one_letter_code
_entity_poly.pdbx_strand_id
1 'polypeptide(L)'
;LQPNCYSRVISVLGDEHIIIFAKRDIDPWEELTYDYRFVSNEQRLPCYCGFPKCRGVVNDVEAEVQSTKIRVTRSELFQQKD
;
A
#
# COMPACT_ATOMS: atom_id res chain seq x y z
N LEU A 1 -13.46 -2.12 4.43
CA LEU A 1 -13.65 -1.12 3.37
C LEU A 1 -12.78 -1.48 2.16
N GLN A 2 -13.10 -0.99 0.96
CA GLN A 2 -12.18 -1.00 -0.17
C GLN A 2 -11.14 0.13 0.04
N PRO A 3 -9.83 -0.13 0.01
CA PRO A 3 -8.84 0.91 0.34
C PRO A 3 -8.86 2.05 -0.67
N ASN A 4 -8.92 3.29 -0.18
CA ASN A 4 -8.91 4.51 -1.00
C ASN A 4 -7.49 4.96 -1.42
N CYS A 5 -6.46 4.37 -0.83
CA CYS A 5 -5.05 4.61 -1.15
C CYS A 5 -4.32 3.33 -1.59
N TYR A 6 -3.17 3.50 -2.24
CA TYR A 6 -2.17 2.44 -2.50
C TYR A 6 -0.78 2.92 -2.09
N SER A 7 0.09 1.99 -1.70
CA SER A 7 1.48 2.27 -1.38
C SER A 7 2.44 1.80 -2.50
N ARG A 8 3.58 2.48 -2.62
CA ARG A 8 4.75 2.03 -3.40
C ARG A 8 6.03 2.25 -2.58
N VAL A 9 7.00 1.34 -2.71
CA VAL A 9 8.36 1.56 -2.20
C VAL A 9 9.15 2.30 -3.27
N ILE A 10 9.69 3.46 -2.90
CA ILE A 10 10.41 4.34 -3.82
C ILE A 10 11.77 4.67 -3.21
N SER A 11 12.82 4.57 -4.02
CA SER A 11 14.17 4.95 -3.60
C SER A 11 14.41 6.43 -3.88
N VAL A 12 14.76 7.18 -2.83
CA VAL A 12 15.10 8.61 -2.90
C VAL A 12 16.51 8.77 -2.35
N LEU A 13 17.45 9.23 -3.18
CA LEU A 13 18.86 9.42 -2.80
C LEU A 13 19.54 8.18 -2.20
N GLY A 14 19.09 6.98 -2.58
CA GLY A 14 19.61 5.72 -2.06
C GLY A 14 18.78 5.10 -0.93
N ASP A 15 17.90 5.88 -0.29
CA ASP A 15 17.07 5.43 0.82
C ASP A 15 15.67 5.00 0.37
N GLU A 16 15.18 3.89 0.90
CA GLU A 16 13.85 3.37 0.59
C GLU A 16 12.75 4.05 1.43
N HIS A 17 11.71 4.50 0.76
CA HIS A 17 10.58 5.20 1.36
C HIS A 17 9.26 4.54 0.93
N ILE A 18 8.31 4.42 1.86
CA ILE A 18 6.93 4.03 1.54
C ILE A 18 6.15 5.30 1.22
N ILE A 19 5.70 5.42 -0.02
CA ILE A 19 4.86 6.54 -0.46
C ILE A 19 3.43 6.05 -0.64
N ILE A 20 2.48 6.77 -0.04
CA ILE A 20 1.04 6.47 -0.10
C ILE A 20 0.40 7.46 -1.07
N PHE A 21 -0.29 6.91 -2.07
CA PHE A 21 -0.98 7.65 -3.12
C PHE A 21 -2.49 7.41 -3.02
N ALA A 22 -3.27 8.47 -3.25
CA ALA A 22 -4.71 8.36 -3.37
C ALA A 22 -5.09 7.66 -4.70
N LYS A 23 -6.08 6.75 -4.68
CA LYS A 23 -6.63 6.11 -5.89
C LYS A 23 -7.68 6.95 -6.59
N ARG A 24 -8.31 7.84 -5.83
CA ARG A 24 -9.40 8.74 -6.23
C ARG A 24 -9.31 9.99 -5.36
N ASP A 25 -10.12 10.99 -5.66
CA ASP A 25 -10.31 12.12 -4.76
C ASP A 25 -10.92 11.61 -3.43
N ILE A 26 -10.45 12.20 -2.32
CA ILE A 26 -10.79 11.80 -0.96
C ILE A 26 -11.41 13.01 -0.28
N ASP A 27 -12.62 12.83 0.24
CA ASP A 27 -13.35 13.91 0.90
C ASP A 27 -12.70 14.27 2.24
N PRO A 28 -12.82 15.52 2.69
CA PRO A 28 -12.37 15.90 4.03
C PRO A 28 -12.96 14.96 5.08
N TRP A 29 -12.11 14.55 6.03
CA TRP A 29 -12.46 13.65 7.15
C TRP A 29 -12.68 12.18 6.78
N GLU A 30 -12.58 11.79 5.51
CA GLU A 30 -12.56 10.38 5.15
C GLU A 30 -11.28 9.71 5.68
N GLU A 31 -11.41 8.53 6.29
CA GLU A 31 -10.27 7.75 6.77
C GLU A 31 -9.39 7.29 5.59
N LEU A 32 -8.09 7.62 5.62
CA LEU A 32 -7.13 7.13 4.63
C LEU A 32 -6.81 5.66 4.91
N THR A 33 -7.15 4.78 3.96
CA THR A 33 -6.95 3.34 4.08
C THR A 33 -6.12 2.82 2.91
N TYR A 34 -5.06 2.08 3.20
CA TYR A 34 -4.24 1.39 2.19
C TYR A 34 -4.00 -0.07 2.61
N ASP A 35 -3.75 -0.92 1.62
CA ASP A 35 -3.37 -2.31 1.88
C ASP A 35 -1.90 -2.37 2.30
N TYR A 36 -1.66 -2.83 3.53
CA TYR A 36 -0.34 -2.83 4.15
C TYR A 36 0.64 -3.73 3.37
N ARG A 37 0.14 -4.77 2.67
CA ARG A 37 0.91 -5.73 1.84
C ARG A 37 2.25 -6.15 2.46
N PHE A 38 2.29 -6.20 3.78
CA PHE A 38 3.47 -6.57 4.54
C PHE A 38 3.56 -8.08 4.53
N VAL A 39 4.69 -8.60 4.08
CA VAL A 39 4.97 -10.04 4.12
C VAL A 39 5.59 -10.31 5.49
N SER A 40 4.90 -11.09 6.32
CA SER A 40 5.45 -11.54 7.59
C SER A 40 5.15 -13.02 7.77
N ASN A 41 6.21 -13.77 7.99
CA ASN A 41 6.25 -15.20 8.24
C ASN A 41 6.07 -15.57 9.72
N GLU A 42 5.97 -14.57 10.62
CA GLU A 42 5.99 -14.80 12.06
C GLU A 42 4.59 -14.83 12.70
N GLN A 43 3.66 -13.98 12.25
CA GLN A 43 2.30 -13.94 12.84
C GLN A 43 1.24 -13.37 11.88
N ARG A 44 0.05 -13.99 11.84
CA ARG A 44 -1.14 -13.43 11.16
C ARG A 44 -1.74 -12.31 12.02
N LEU A 45 -1.75 -11.10 11.49
CA LEU A 45 -2.36 -9.93 12.13
C LEU A 45 -3.85 -9.84 11.73
N PRO A 46 -4.81 -9.96 12.67
CA PRO A 46 -6.23 -9.92 12.34
C PRO A 46 -6.65 -8.55 11.80
N CYS A 47 -7.54 -8.56 10.80
CA CYS A 47 -8.07 -7.33 10.20
C CYS A 47 -9.48 -7.02 10.73
N TYR A 48 -9.67 -5.77 11.18
CA TYR A 48 -10.95 -5.28 11.73
C TYR A 48 -11.63 -4.22 10.84
N CYS A 49 -11.31 -4.16 9.55
CA CYS A 49 -11.79 -3.10 8.64
C CYS A 49 -13.28 -3.15 8.27
N GLY A 50 -14.03 -4.12 8.81
CA GLY A 50 -15.48 -4.29 8.60
C GLY A 50 -15.93 -4.56 7.16
N PHE A 51 -15.02 -4.81 6.19
CA PHE A 51 -15.45 -5.10 4.81
C PHE A 51 -16.10 -6.48 4.71
N PRO A 52 -17.25 -6.62 4.04
CA PRO A 52 -17.85 -7.94 3.81
C PRO A 52 -16.93 -8.92 3.06
N LYS A 53 -16.07 -8.40 2.16
CA LYS A 53 -15.08 -9.20 1.40
C LYS A 53 -13.65 -9.05 1.96
N CYS A 54 -13.51 -8.80 3.25
CA CYS A 54 -12.19 -8.68 3.88
C CYS A 54 -11.44 -10.03 3.83
N ARG A 55 -10.12 -9.99 3.62
CA ARG A 55 -9.25 -11.18 3.70
C ARG A 55 -9.09 -11.74 5.12
N GLY A 56 -9.53 -10.99 6.13
CA GLY A 56 -9.45 -11.36 7.55
C GLY A 56 -8.10 -11.09 8.22
N VAL A 57 -7.05 -10.82 7.44
CA VAL A 57 -5.70 -10.50 7.92
C VAL A 57 -5.14 -9.25 7.25
N VAL A 58 -4.24 -8.54 7.94
CA VAL A 58 -3.57 -7.32 7.45
C VAL A 58 -2.32 -7.66 6.62
N ASN A 59 -1.56 -8.66 7.06
CA ASN A 59 -0.33 -9.08 6.40
C ASN A 59 -0.55 -10.30 5.51
N ASP A 60 0.29 -10.42 4.48
CA ASP A 60 0.35 -11.59 3.62
C ASP A 60 1.38 -12.57 4.20
N VAL A 61 1.00 -13.84 4.35
CA VAL A 61 1.87 -14.88 4.93
C VAL A 61 2.54 -15.73 3.85
N GLU A 62 2.16 -15.59 2.58
CA GLU A 62 2.56 -16.47 1.48
C GLU A 62 3.16 -15.73 0.28
N ALA A 63 3.13 -14.40 0.27
CA ALA A 63 3.59 -13.62 -0.89
C ALA A 63 5.11 -13.39 -0.89
N GLU A 64 5.91 -14.40 -1.28
CA GLU A 64 7.16 -14.14 -1.98
C GLU A 64 6.85 -13.62 -3.39
N VAL A 65 6.37 -12.37 -3.51
CA VAL A 65 6.15 -11.76 -4.83
C VAL A 65 6.98 -10.50 -4.95
N GLN A 66 8.01 -10.64 -5.78
CA GLN A 66 8.96 -9.64 -6.25
C GLN A 66 8.24 -8.32 -6.57
N SER A 67 8.26 -7.38 -5.63
CA SER A 67 7.99 -5.98 -5.93
C SER A 67 9.16 -5.48 -6.78
N THR A 68 8.92 -5.29 -8.07
CA THR A 68 9.88 -4.61 -8.95
C THR A 68 10.12 -3.23 -8.35
N LYS A 69 11.33 -2.99 -7.82
CA LYS A 69 11.70 -1.73 -7.18
C LYS A 69 11.68 -0.63 -8.24
N ILE A 70 10.63 0.20 -8.21
CA ILE A 70 10.52 1.36 -9.10
C ILE A 70 11.43 2.46 -8.55
N ARG A 71 12.49 2.77 -9.29
CA ARG A 71 13.30 3.98 -9.06
C ARG A 71 12.69 5.11 -9.87
N VAL A 72 12.15 6.11 -9.17
CA VAL A 72 11.56 7.31 -9.77
C VAL A 72 12.10 8.53 -9.04
N THR A 73 12.38 9.59 -9.78
CA THR A 73 12.71 10.88 -9.16
C THR A 73 11.47 11.49 -8.52
N ARG A 74 11.65 12.41 -7.57
CA ARG A 74 10.53 13.09 -6.89
C ARG A 74 9.55 13.75 -7.87
N SER A 75 10.04 14.24 -9.01
CA SER A 75 9.23 14.84 -10.08
C SER A 75 8.36 13.82 -10.82
N GLU A 76 8.77 12.55 -10.89
CA GLU A 76 8.12 11.50 -11.70
C GLU A 76 7.07 10.71 -10.91
N LEU A 77 6.91 10.99 -9.61
CA LEU A 77 5.96 10.31 -8.71
C LEU A 77 4.51 10.37 -9.19
N PHE A 78 4.16 11.35 -10.03
CA PHE A 78 2.79 11.63 -10.45
C PHE A 78 2.43 11.10 -11.86
N GLN A 79 3.36 10.44 -12.58
CA GLN A 79 3.21 10.17 -14.03
C GLN A 79 2.71 8.78 -14.43
N GLN A 80 2.19 7.94 -13.52
CA GLN A 80 1.62 6.64 -13.91
C GLN A 80 0.16 6.51 -13.46
N LYS A 81 -0.72 7.25 -14.16
CA LYS A 81 -2.11 6.86 -14.36
C LYS A 81 -2.20 6.19 -15.73
N ASP A 82 -2.03 4.87 -15.77
CA ASP A 82 -2.53 4.00 -16.83
C ASP A 82 -3.23 2.82 -16.17
#